data_AF-A0A1Q8B9L3-F1
#
_entry.id   AF-A0A1Q8B9L3-F1
#
_cell.length_a   1.000
_cell.length_b   1.000
_cell.length_c   1.000
_cell.angle_alpha   90.00
_cell.angle_beta   90.00
_cell.angle_gamma   90.00
#
_symmetry.space_group_name_H-M   'P 1'
#
loop_
_entity.id
_entity.type
_entity.pdbx_description
1 polymer ?
#
loop_
_entity_poly.entity_id
_entity_poly.type
_entity_poly.pdbx_seq_one_letter_code
_entity_poly.pdbx_strand_id
1 'polypeptide(L)'
;MNVKTDAQECNLCSAQAPEDSESVWERHRALVVVVSTVLFGIALAIEYVTKNTLYGHAIFLGVIFFSGRGIIEAAFRSLVHGRVDVNFLMTVAAFGAFALGQADEGAAVMYLFSLAEFLEDAASDKVRTSITGLLKLSPSSATVKFDGGEVEKHIHNVVVEGLVWLHLWF
;
A
#
# COMPACT_ATOMS: atom_id res chain seq x y z
N MET A 1 27.92 -0.92 -44.62
CA MET A 1 28.69 -1.81 -43.71
C MET A 1 29.28 -0.91 -42.63
N ASN A 2 28.99 -1.01 -41.35
CA ASN A 2 28.81 -2.22 -40.56
C ASN A 2 27.98 -1.91 -39.30
N VAL A 3 26.99 -2.75 -39.03
CA VAL A 3 26.26 -2.83 -37.76
C VAL A 3 27.15 -3.60 -36.78
N LYS A 4 27.73 -2.94 -35.78
CA LYS A 4 28.14 -3.57 -34.52
C LYS A 4 26.95 -3.37 -33.58
N THR A 5 26.04 -4.32 -33.32
CA THR A 5 26.23 -5.52 -32.48
C THR A 5 27.18 -5.33 -31.30
N ASP A 6 26.90 -4.33 -30.45
CA ASP A 6 27.26 -4.42 -29.03
C ASP A 6 26.12 -5.12 -28.28
N ALA A 7 26.10 -6.44 -28.46
CA ALA A 7 25.50 -7.39 -27.55
C ALA A 7 26.45 -7.63 -26.36
N GLN A 8 26.80 -6.56 -25.66
CA GLN A 8 27.61 -6.63 -24.43
C GLN A 8 26.70 -6.37 -23.23
N GLU A 9 26.12 -7.47 -22.76
CA GLU A 9 25.87 -7.78 -21.34
C GLU A 9 25.27 -6.65 -20.47
N CYS A 10 24.01 -6.27 -20.74
CA CYS A 10 23.22 -5.61 -19.72
C CYS A 10 22.63 -6.67 -18.77
N ASN A 11 23.48 -7.20 -17.88
CA ASN A 11 23.10 -8.07 -16.75
C ASN A 11 22.26 -7.33 -15.68
N LEU A 12 21.65 -6.18 -16.01
CA LEU A 12 20.74 -5.45 -15.12
C LEU A 12 19.32 -6.03 -15.10
N CYS A 13 18.95 -6.85 -16.10
CA CYS A 13 17.60 -7.44 -16.17
C CYS A 13 17.47 -8.78 -15.42
N SER A 14 18.57 -9.35 -14.91
CA SER A 14 18.58 -10.60 -14.13
C SER A 14 18.78 -10.38 -12.63
N ALA A 15 18.66 -9.13 -12.15
CA ALA A 15 18.46 -8.89 -10.73
C ALA A 15 17.03 -9.33 -10.38
N GLN A 16 16.86 -10.63 -10.14
CA GLN A 16 15.69 -11.20 -9.49
C GLN A 16 15.49 -10.39 -8.19
N ALA A 17 14.44 -9.56 -8.16
CA ALA A 17 14.05 -8.87 -6.93
C ALA A 17 13.73 -9.95 -5.88
N PRO A 18 14.21 -9.82 -4.63
CA PRO A 18 13.95 -10.82 -3.59
C PRO A 18 12.44 -10.89 -3.34
N GLU A 19 11.83 -12.00 -3.75
CA GLU A 19 10.39 -12.27 -3.69
C GLU A 19 9.93 -12.74 -2.30
N ASP A 20 10.83 -12.78 -1.30
CA ASP A 20 10.55 -13.29 0.06
C ASP A 20 10.23 -12.20 1.11
N SER A 21 10.72 -10.96 0.94
CA SER A 21 10.62 -9.93 1.97
C SER A 21 9.27 -9.22 2.03
N GLU A 22 8.57 -9.05 0.89
CA GLU A 22 7.23 -8.42 0.89
C GLU A 22 6.16 -9.32 1.52
N SER A 23 6.21 -10.63 1.27
CA SER A 23 5.17 -11.57 1.75
C SER A 23 5.10 -11.70 3.27
N VAL A 24 6.24 -11.58 3.96
CA VAL A 24 6.30 -11.69 5.42
C VAL A 24 5.77 -10.41 6.08
N TRP A 25 6.06 -9.24 5.50
CA TRP A 25 5.63 -7.95 6.04
C TRP A 25 4.13 -7.70 5.86
N GLU A 26 3.57 -8.02 4.69
CA GLU A 26 2.11 -7.99 4.46
C GLU A 26 1.36 -8.94 5.39
N ARG A 27 1.86 -10.18 5.57
CA ARG A 27 1.25 -11.15 6.48
C ARG A 27 1.27 -10.67 7.92
N HIS A 28 2.36 -10.06 8.37
CA HIS A 28 2.43 -9.50 9.72
C HIS A 28 1.46 -8.33 9.92
N ARG A 29 1.34 -7.40 8.96
CA ARG A 29 0.38 -6.29 9.07
C ARG A 29 -1.06 -6.77 9.04
N ALA A 30 -1.40 -7.67 8.11
CA ALA A 30 -2.72 -8.27 8.05
C ALA A 30 -3.06 -9.03 9.34
N LEU A 31 -2.10 -9.77 9.92
CA LEU A 31 -2.29 -10.49 11.18
C LEU A 31 -2.55 -9.52 12.34
N VAL A 32 -1.81 -8.42 12.43
CA VAL A 32 -2.02 -7.39 13.47
C VAL A 32 -3.41 -6.76 13.36
N VAL A 33 -3.87 -6.44 12.14
CA VAL A 33 -5.22 -5.89 11.90
C VAL A 33 -6.28 -6.92 12.30
N VAL A 34 -6.17 -8.18 11.86
CA VAL A 34 -7.14 -9.23 12.21
C VAL A 34 -7.17 -9.49 13.71
N VAL A 35 -6.02 -9.60 14.36
CA VAL A 35 -5.93 -9.81 15.81
C VAL A 35 -6.55 -8.63 16.55
N SER A 36 -6.23 -7.39 16.17
CA SER A 36 -6.81 -6.20 16.82
C SER A 36 -8.33 -6.09 16.60
N THR A 37 -8.85 -6.41 15.41
CA THR A 37 -10.29 -6.49 15.15
C THR A 37 -10.98 -7.50 16.08
N VAL A 38 -10.42 -8.70 16.20
CA VAL A 38 -10.97 -9.75 17.06
C VAL A 38 -10.92 -9.33 18.52
N LEU A 39 -9.78 -8.78 18.96
CA LEU A 39 -9.60 -8.31 20.34
C LEU A 39 -10.59 -7.18 20.69
N PHE A 40 -10.77 -6.22 19.78
CA PHE A 40 -11.71 -5.11 19.94
C PHE A 40 -13.17 -5.59 19.99
N GLY A 41 -13.54 -6.53 19.12
CA GLY A 41 -14.87 -7.15 19.14
C GLY A 41 -15.15 -7.91 20.44
N ILE A 42 -14.15 -8.64 20.96
CA ILE A 42 -14.26 -9.33 22.27
C ILE A 42 -14.39 -8.33 23.41
N ALA A 43 -13.62 -7.23 23.39
CA ALA A 43 -13.69 -6.18 24.40
C ALA A 43 -15.11 -5.58 24.47
N LEU A 44 -15.67 -5.21 23.32
CA LEU A 44 -17.03 -4.69 23.21
C LEU A 44 -18.09 -5.69 23.68
N ALA A 45 -17.94 -6.97 23.32
CA ALA A 45 -18.89 -8.02 23.74
C ALA A 45 -18.87 -8.22 25.27
N ILE A 46 -17.69 -8.23 25.89
CA ILE A 46 -17.53 -8.38 27.34
C ILE A 46 -18.12 -7.19 28.07
N GLU A 47 -17.85 -5.97 27.59
CA GLU A 47 -18.40 -4.75 28.19
C GLU A 47 -19.93 -4.73 28.10
N TYR A 48 -20.48 -5.10 26.95
CA TYR A 48 -21.93 -5.14 26.73
C TYR A 48 -22.64 -6.18 27.60
N VAL A 49 -22.08 -7.40 27.72
CA VAL A 49 -22.69 -8.50 28.48
C VAL A 49 -22.49 -8.34 29.98
N THR A 50 -21.28 -7.98 30.41
CA THR A 50 -20.90 -8.02 31.83
C THR A 50 -21.20 -6.71 32.55
N LYS A 51 -21.33 -5.59 31.82
CA LYS A 51 -21.42 -4.21 32.35
C LYS A 51 -20.32 -3.86 33.37
N ASN A 52 -19.25 -4.66 33.44
CA ASN A 52 -18.12 -4.45 34.33
C ASN A 52 -17.06 -3.67 33.58
N THR A 53 -16.98 -2.38 33.89
CA THR A 53 -16.05 -1.42 33.29
C THR A 53 -14.58 -1.82 33.45
N LEU A 54 -14.21 -2.50 34.54
CA LEU A 54 -12.81 -2.80 34.86
C LEU A 54 -12.15 -3.81 33.90
N TYR A 55 -12.87 -4.88 33.54
CA TYR A 55 -12.33 -5.91 32.62
C TYR A 55 -12.27 -5.40 31.18
N GLY A 56 -13.25 -4.59 30.76
CA GLY A 56 -13.25 -3.95 29.43
C GLY A 56 -12.04 -3.03 29.25
N HIS A 57 -11.73 -2.19 30.24
CA HIS A 57 -10.58 -1.28 30.22
C HIS A 57 -9.24 -1.99 30.01
N ALA A 58 -9.03 -3.13 30.67
CA ALA A 58 -7.80 -3.91 30.53
C ALA A 58 -7.63 -4.46 29.09
N ILE A 59 -8.72 -4.89 28.46
CA ILE A 59 -8.68 -5.42 27.09
C ILE A 59 -8.51 -4.28 26.07
N PHE A 60 -9.16 -3.13 26.28
CA PHE A 60 -8.97 -1.94 25.42
C PHE A 60 -7.53 -1.43 25.43
N LEU A 61 -6.84 -1.48 26.57
CA LEU A 61 -5.40 -1.21 26.62
C LEU A 61 -4.60 -2.18 25.74
N GLY A 62 -4.99 -3.46 25.74
CA GLY A 62 -4.44 -4.45 24.81
C GLY A 62 -4.66 -4.06 23.35
N VAL A 63 -5.88 -3.65 22.99
CA VAL A 63 -6.22 -3.19 21.64
C VAL A 63 -5.33 -2.00 21.25
N ILE A 64 -5.28 -0.95 22.06
CA ILE A 64 -4.45 0.25 21.82
C ILE A 64 -2.99 -0.13 21.63
N PHE A 65 -2.48 -1.09 22.40
CA PHE A 65 -1.09 -1.52 22.27
C PHE A 65 -0.83 -2.26 20.96
N PHE A 66 -1.72 -3.19 20.57
CA PHE A 66 -1.54 -3.98 19.35
C PHE A 66 -1.80 -3.17 18.07
N SER A 67 -2.87 -2.38 18.01
CA SER A 67 -3.17 -1.53 16.84
C SER A 67 -2.30 -0.27 16.79
N GLY A 68 -1.99 0.31 17.96
CA GLY A 68 -1.30 1.57 18.07
C GLY A 68 0.23 1.49 17.98
N ARG A 69 0.85 0.31 18.02
CA ARG A 69 2.32 0.20 18.08
C ARG A 69 3.02 0.95 16.95
N GLY A 70 2.55 0.76 15.72
CA GLY A 70 3.10 1.45 14.54
C GLY A 70 2.80 2.95 14.54
N ILE A 71 1.58 3.33 14.91
CA ILE A 71 1.11 4.72 14.98
C ILE A 71 1.90 5.52 16.02
N ILE A 72 2.09 4.96 17.22
CA ILE A 72 2.84 5.59 18.32
C ILE A 72 4.32 5.74 17.92
N GLU A 73 4.90 4.75 17.26
CA GLU A 73 6.29 4.82 16.78
C GLU A 73 6.45 5.90 15.69
N ALA A 74 5.50 5.99 14.75
CA ALA A 74 5.46 7.03 13.73
C ALA A 74 5.26 8.41 14.34
N ALA A 75 4.31 8.56 15.26
CA ALA A 75 4.05 9.79 16.02
C ALA A 75 5.29 10.28 16.76
N PHE A 76 6.01 9.37 17.43
CA PHE A 76 7.22 9.70 18.16
C PHE A 76 8.33 10.18 17.21
N ARG A 77 8.52 9.49 16.08
CA ARG A 77 9.46 9.95 15.05
C ARG A 77 9.09 11.34 14.52
N SER A 78 7.84 11.57 14.16
CA SER A 78 7.38 12.87 13.63
C SER A 78 7.59 13.99 14.64
N LEU A 79 7.30 13.74 15.92
CA LEU A 79 7.54 14.68 17.01
C LEU A 79 9.02 15.05 17.17
N VAL A 80 9.92 14.06 17.13
CA VAL A 80 11.37 14.28 17.20
C VAL A 80 11.87 15.16 16.05
N HIS A 81 11.26 15.05 14.87
CA HIS A 81 11.56 15.88 13.71
C HIS A 81 10.83 17.24 13.72
N GLY A 82 10.11 17.57 14.79
CA GLY A 82 9.36 18.82 14.92
C GLY A 82 8.15 18.93 13.98
N ARG A 83 7.63 17.79 13.48
CA ARG A 83 6.46 17.74 12.61
C ARG A 83 5.26 17.16 13.35
N VAL A 84 4.14 17.86 13.27
CA VAL A 84 2.85 17.37 13.76
C VAL A 84 2.12 16.73 12.58
N ASP A 85 2.05 15.40 12.58
CA ASP A 85 1.32 14.62 11.60
C ASP A 85 0.04 14.03 12.21
N VAL A 86 -0.72 13.32 11.37
CA VAL A 86 -1.97 12.67 11.80
C VAL A 86 -1.69 11.61 12.87
N ASN A 87 -0.57 10.88 12.78
CA ASN A 87 -0.18 9.88 13.77
C ASN A 87 0.05 10.47 15.16
N PHE A 88 0.69 11.64 15.24
CA PHE A 88 0.87 12.37 16.48
C PHE A 88 -0.47 12.80 17.06
N LEU A 89 -1.32 13.41 16.25
CA LEU A 89 -2.64 13.87 16.68
C LEU A 89 -3.49 12.70 17.18
N MET A 90 -3.42 11.58 16.48
CA MET A 90 -4.07 10.31 16.81
C MET A 90 -3.61 9.75 18.16
N THR A 91 -2.29 9.72 18.37
CA THR A 91 -1.68 9.23 19.60
C THR A 91 -2.10 10.09 20.79
N VAL A 92 -2.05 11.42 20.66
CA VAL A 92 -2.49 12.35 21.70
C VAL A 92 -3.98 12.18 22.02
N ALA A 93 -4.83 11.99 21.01
CA ALA A 93 -6.25 11.75 21.21
C ALA A 93 -6.51 10.46 21.99
N ALA A 94 -5.84 9.36 21.64
CA ALA A 94 -5.97 8.08 22.33
C ALA A 94 -5.49 8.15 23.79
N PHE A 95 -4.36 8.82 24.05
CA PHE A 95 -3.88 9.06 25.42
C PHE A 95 -4.82 10.00 26.20
N GLY A 96 -5.42 10.99 25.53
CA GLY A 96 -6.43 11.87 26.12
C GLY A 96 -7.66 11.11 26.57
N ALA A 97 -8.21 10.25 25.71
CA ALA A 97 -9.34 9.38 26.05
C ALA A 97 -9.01 8.44 27.22
N PHE A 98 -7.79 7.86 27.22
CA PHE A 98 -7.32 7.05 28.34
C PHE A 98 -7.23 7.85 29.65
N ALA A 99 -6.70 9.08 29.61
CA ALA A 99 -6.60 9.96 30.79
C ALA A 99 -7.97 10.36 31.36
N LEU A 100 -9.01 10.41 30.51
CA LEU A 100 -10.38 10.68 30.90
C LEU A 100 -11.14 9.43 31.38
N GLY A 101 -10.51 8.26 31.37
CA GLY A 101 -11.17 6.99 31.71
C GLY A 101 -12.16 6.49 30.66
N GLN A 102 -12.01 6.95 29.41
CA GLN A 102 -12.78 6.52 28.23
C GLN A 102 -11.87 5.68 27.32
N ALA A 103 -11.39 4.55 27.85
CA ALA A 103 -10.47 3.68 27.12
C ALA A 103 -11.11 3.03 25.88
N ASP A 104 -12.43 2.89 25.89
CA ASP A 104 -13.26 2.39 24.79
C ASP A 104 -13.19 3.32 23.56
N GLU A 105 -13.37 4.63 23.76
CA GLU A 105 -13.28 5.63 22.69
C GLU A 105 -11.85 5.69 22.13
N GLY A 106 -10.84 5.70 23.00
CA GLY A 106 -9.43 5.70 22.60
C GLY A 106 -9.04 4.45 21.79
N ALA A 107 -9.51 3.28 22.21
CA ALA A 107 -9.27 2.03 21.51
C ALA A 107 -9.98 1.97 20.16
N ALA A 108 -11.23 2.44 20.09
CA ALA A 108 -12.01 2.49 18.87
C ALA A 108 -11.32 3.35 17.81
N VAL A 109 -10.90 4.55 18.21
CA VAL A 109 -10.20 5.50 17.34
C VAL A 109 -8.90 4.83 16.86
N MET A 110 -8.04 4.36 17.76
CA MET A 110 -6.75 3.72 17.39
C MET A 110 -6.92 2.53 16.44
N TYR A 111 -7.91 1.67 16.71
CA TYR A 111 -8.24 0.52 15.87
C TYR A 111 -8.70 0.95 14.46
N LEU A 112 -9.66 1.87 14.36
CA LEU A 112 -10.21 2.29 13.08
C LEU A 112 -9.16 2.95 12.19
N PHE A 113 -8.23 3.71 12.78
CA PHE A 113 -7.14 4.31 12.02
C PHE A 113 -6.16 3.26 11.51
N SER A 114 -5.77 2.29 12.35
CA SER A 114 -4.92 1.16 11.90
C SER A 114 -5.58 0.36 10.77
N LEU A 115 -6.91 0.17 10.85
CA LEU A 115 -7.67 -0.46 9.77
C LEU A 115 -7.69 0.41 8.50
N ALA A 116 -7.84 1.72 8.63
CA ALA A 116 -7.82 2.65 7.50
C ALA A 116 -6.47 2.64 6.79
N GLU A 117 -5.35 2.68 7.51
CA GLU A 117 -4.01 2.56 6.95
C GLU A 117 -3.84 1.26 6.16
N PHE A 118 -4.31 0.13 6.71
CA PHE A 118 -4.27 -1.15 6.01
C PHE A 118 -5.07 -1.14 4.70
N LEU A 119 -6.26 -0.54 4.71
CA LEU A 119 -7.09 -0.42 3.51
C LEU A 119 -6.49 0.55 2.49
N GLU A 120 -5.86 1.63 2.95
CA GLU A 120 -5.19 2.62 2.09
C GLU A 120 -4.03 1.98 1.31
N ASP A 121 -3.22 1.16 1.98
CA ASP A 121 -2.13 0.46 1.32
C ASP A 121 -2.64 -0.55 0.29
N ALA A 122 -3.61 -1.37 0.67
CA ALA A 122 -4.23 -2.33 -0.26
C ALA A 122 -4.87 -1.64 -1.48
N ALA A 123 -5.47 -0.46 -1.29
CA ALA A 123 -6.01 0.34 -2.37
C ALA A 123 -4.90 0.92 -3.27
N SER A 124 -3.83 1.44 -2.68
CA SER A 124 -2.69 2.01 -3.39
C SER A 124 -1.98 0.98 -4.27
N ASP A 125 -1.77 -0.24 -3.76
CA ASP A 125 -1.16 -1.32 -4.52
C ASP A 125 -2.02 -1.77 -5.71
N LYS A 126 -3.33 -1.82 -5.51
CA LYS A 126 -4.26 -2.12 -6.60
C LYS A 126 -4.25 -1.05 -7.69
N VAL A 127 -4.16 0.23 -7.31
CA VAL A 127 -4.04 1.35 -8.25
C VAL A 127 -2.74 1.25 -9.04
N ARG A 128 -1.61 1.05 -8.37
CA ARG A 128 -0.29 0.93 -9.00
C ARG A 128 -0.23 -0.24 -9.99
N THR A 129 -0.79 -1.38 -9.62
CA THR A 129 -0.88 -2.57 -10.49
C THR A 129 -1.69 -2.29 -11.75
N SER A 130 -2.82 -1.58 -11.60
CA SER A 130 -3.69 -1.23 -12.72
C SER A 130 -3.01 -0.27 -13.70
N ILE A 131 -2.34 0.78 -13.20
CA ILE A 131 -1.57 1.72 -14.03
C ILE A 131 -0.45 0.99 -14.76
N THR A 132 0.27 0.10 -14.08
CA THR A 132 1.35 -0.69 -14.68
C THR A 132 0.81 -1.61 -15.78
N GLY A 133 -0.38 -2.18 -15.60
CA GLY A 133 -1.07 -2.97 -16.62
C GLY A 133 -1.41 -2.14 -17.88
N LEU A 134 -1.90 -0.91 -17.70
CA LEU A 134 -2.16 0.01 -18.81
C LEU A 134 -0.88 0.41 -19.55
N LEU A 135 0.21 0.68 -18.82
CA LEU A 135 1.50 1.00 -19.43
C LEU A 135 2.06 -0.17 -20.25
N LYS A 136 1.84 -1.42 -19.82
CA LYS A 136 2.23 -2.62 -20.57
C LYS A 136 1.46 -2.82 -21.86
N LEU A 137 0.24 -2.30 -21.96
CA LEU A 137 -0.58 -2.35 -23.19
C LEU A 137 -0.14 -1.32 -24.24
N SER A 138 0.75 -0.38 -23.90
CA SER A 138 1.31 0.56 -24.86
C SER A 138 2.39 -0.13 -25.71
N PRO A 139 2.16 -0.37 -27.02
CA PRO A 139 3.15 -1.04 -27.86
C PRO A 139 4.38 -0.17 -28.07
N SER A 140 5.58 -0.77 -27.97
CA SER A 140 6.85 -0.06 -28.19
C SER A 140 7.16 0.20 -29.67
N SER A 141 6.64 -0.65 -30.57
CA SER A 141 6.82 -0.55 -32.01
C SER A 141 5.49 -0.60 -32.76
N ALA A 142 5.47 0.03 -33.94
CA ALA A 142 4.35 0.01 -34.87
C ALA A 142 4.88 -0.26 -36.28
N THR A 143 4.22 -1.15 -37.00
CA THR A 143 4.51 -1.41 -38.42
C THR A 143 3.82 -0.35 -39.27
N VAL A 144 4.59 0.38 -40.08
CA VAL A 144 4.06 1.38 -41.01
C VAL A 144 4.15 0.85 -42.43
N LYS A 145 3.04 0.91 -43.16
CA LYS A 145 2.94 0.48 -44.56
C LYS A 145 3.08 1.66 -45.50
N PHE A 146 3.92 1.53 -46.51
CA PHE A 146 4.12 2.52 -47.58
C PHE A 146 3.86 1.84 -48.93
N ASP A 147 3.77 2.63 -50.01
CA ASP A 147 3.36 2.19 -51.36
C ASP A 147 4.38 1.26 -52.10
N GLY A 148 5.20 0.53 -51.32
CA GLY A 148 6.20 -0.41 -51.79
C GLY A 148 6.73 -1.39 -50.73
N GLY A 149 6.13 -1.46 -49.52
CA GLY A 149 6.56 -2.38 -48.47
C GLY A 149 6.15 -1.98 -47.04
N GLU A 150 6.48 -2.83 -46.07
CA GLU A 150 6.20 -2.64 -44.64
C GLU A 150 7.52 -2.47 -43.87
N VAL A 151 7.60 -1.48 -42.96
CA VAL A 151 8.78 -1.25 -42.11
C VAL A 151 8.33 -1.08 -40.66
N GLU A 152 8.93 -1.86 -39.76
CA GLU A 152 8.74 -1.70 -38.32
C GLU A 152 9.48 -0.45 -37.83
N LYS A 153 8.77 0.44 -37.13
CA LYS A 153 9.36 1.64 -36.52
C LYS A 153 8.98 1.73 -35.05
N HIS A 154 9.88 2.31 -34.27
CA HIS A 154 9.58 2.70 -32.89
C HIS A 154 8.47 3.76 -32.90
N ILE A 155 7.52 3.70 -31.96
CA ILE A 155 6.29 4.50 -32.01
C ILE A 155 6.55 6.03 -32.00
N HIS A 156 7.65 6.46 -31.35
CA HIS A 156 8.11 7.86 -31.34
C HIS A 156 8.65 8.39 -32.68
N ASN A 157 8.98 7.50 -33.63
CA ASN A 157 9.54 7.86 -34.94
C ASN A 157 8.50 7.74 -36.08
N VAL A 158 7.22 7.58 -35.75
CA VAL A 158 6.12 7.52 -36.71
C VAL A 158 5.58 8.94 -36.93
N VAL A 159 5.81 9.50 -38.12
CA VAL A 159 5.26 10.80 -38.52
C VAL A 159 3.79 10.62 -38.91
N VAL A 160 2.89 11.37 -38.26
CA VAL A 160 1.43 11.31 -38.41
C VAL A 160 0.99 12.01 -39.70
N GLU A 161 1.49 11.58 -40.85
CA GLU A 161 1.06 12.08 -42.16
C GLU A 161 0.70 10.96 -43.15
N GLY A 162 0.80 9.69 -42.75
CA GLY A 162 0.46 8.53 -43.58
C GLY A 162 -0.57 7.61 -42.92
N LEU A 163 -1.40 6.97 -43.76
CA LEU A 163 -2.36 5.92 -43.38
C LEU A 163 -1.66 4.78 -42.61
N VAL A 164 -1.67 4.84 -41.28
CA VAL A 164 -1.19 3.76 -40.42
C VAL A 164 -2.29 2.70 -40.32
N TRP A 165 -2.17 1.61 -41.06
CA TRP A 165 -2.99 0.42 -40.86
C TRP A 165 -2.37 -0.42 -39.73
N LEU A 166 -2.91 -0.32 -38.52
CA LEU A 166 -2.54 -1.18 -37.40
C LEU A 166 -3.08 -2.59 -37.64
N HIS A 167 -2.23 -3.52 -38.08
CA HIS A 167 -2.55 -4.95 -37.95
C HIS A 167 -2.26 -5.35 -36.51
N LEU A 168 -3.25 -5.13 -35.63
CA LEU A 168 -3.26 -5.65 -34.27
C LEU A 168 -3.25 -7.18 -34.34
N TRP A 169 -2.06 -7.77 -34.20
CA TRP A 169 -1.94 -9.19 -33.90
C TRP A 169 -2.39 -9.38 -32.46
N PHE A 170 -3.60 -9.92 -32.29
CA PHE A 170 -4.13 -10.40 -31.03
C PHE A 170 -3.47 -11.72 -30.65
#